data_AF-A0A534M143-F1
#
_entry.id   AF-A0A534M143-F1
#
_cell.length_a   1.000
_cell.length_b   1.000
_cell.length_c   1.000
_cell.angle_alpha   90.00
_cell.angle_beta   90.00
_cell.angle_gamma   90.00
#
_symmetry.space_group_name_H-M   'P 1'
#
loop_
_entity.id
_entity.type
_entity.pdbx_description
1 polymer ?
#
loop_
_entity_poly.entity_id
_entity_poly.type
_entity_poly.pdbx_seq_one_letter_code
_entity_poly.pdbx_strand_id
1 'polypeptide(L)'
;MQCDRCDSAAVEWIRYSGEHLCRGHFVEFVERRAKRELHAQVDLQGGERIAVGMSGGKDSSATASLLADFLGRRRDIELIGITIDEGIASYRPAGIQRAKALCGRLGIEHRILAYEDTAGHTMDEVVARDPEAIPCSYCGPFRRQALNRAAREVEADYVATGLNLDDTAQSILMNVARGDVEKLARLGPHESRQPGLVPRIQPLRMIPEKEVYLYALLQGIEFHDATCPYADRAQRGRFREMLNRLEEDSPGTRHAIVRGYDQMRPLLQEAYPPATLNACARCGEPTVHAVCKACELRDRIEKFAPDAPEPA
;
A
#
# COMPACT_ATOMS: atom_id res chain seq x y z
N MET A 1 -28.95 5.27 -17.49
CA MET A 1 -28.33 5.91 -18.68
C MET A 1 -27.62 4.86 -19.52
N GLN A 2 -27.42 5.11 -20.81
CA GLN A 2 -26.66 4.23 -21.69
C GLN A 2 -25.15 4.47 -21.53
N CYS A 3 -24.34 3.52 -21.98
CA CYS A 3 -22.90 3.69 -22.03
C CYS A 3 -22.53 4.65 -23.18
N ASP A 4 -21.58 5.55 -22.95
CA ASP A 4 -21.14 6.50 -23.98
C ASP A 4 -20.30 5.84 -25.09
N ARG A 5 -19.96 4.56 -24.94
CA ARG A 5 -19.14 3.79 -25.88
C ARG A 5 -19.89 2.65 -26.58
N CYS A 6 -21.10 2.30 -26.13
CA CYS A 6 -21.98 1.33 -26.80
C CYS A 6 -23.43 1.41 -26.27
N ASP A 7 -24.34 0.66 -26.87
CA ASP A 7 -25.77 0.71 -26.53
C ASP A 7 -26.15 -0.01 -25.21
N SER A 8 -25.19 -0.56 -24.49
CA SER A 8 -25.44 -1.26 -23.22
C SER A 8 -25.77 -0.29 -22.08
N ALA A 9 -26.49 -0.78 -21.06
CA ALA A 9 -26.74 -0.02 -19.85
C ALA A 9 -25.44 0.32 -19.10
N ALA A 10 -25.29 1.58 -18.69
CA ALA A 10 -24.17 2.00 -17.86
C ALA A 10 -24.31 1.47 -16.43
N VAL A 11 -23.20 1.03 -15.85
CA VAL A 11 -23.09 0.60 -14.45
C VAL A 11 -22.46 1.68 -13.56
N GLU A 12 -21.77 2.65 -14.15
CA GLU A 12 -21.07 3.70 -13.42
C GLU A 12 -21.02 5.01 -14.22
N TRP A 13 -21.02 6.13 -13.51
CA TRP A 13 -20.79 7.48 -14.03
C TRP A 13 -19.47 8.04 -13.47
N ILE A 14 -18.50 8.21 -14.35
CA ILE A 14 -17.17 8.71 -14.04
C ILE A 14 -17.23 10.24 -13.92
N ARG A 15 -17.58 10.73 -12.73
CA ARG A 15 -17.86 12.16 -12.47
C ARG A 15 -16.77 13.13 -12.95
N TYR A 16 -15.50 12.75 -12.86
CA TYR A 16 -14.38 13.63 -13.26
C TYR A 16 -14.11 13.66 -14.77
N SER A 17 -14.66 12.73 -15.56
CA SER A 17 -14.60 12.77 -17.04
C SER A 17 -15.96 12.97 -17.69
N GLY A 18 -17.06 12.80 -16.96
CA GLY A 18 -18.43 12.87 -17.45
C GLY A 18 -18.94 11.58 -18.09
N GLU A 19 -18.09 10.56 -18.27
CA GLU A 19 -18.42 9.35 -19.02
C GLU A 19 -19.35 8.38 -18.25
N HIS A 20 -20.32 7.79 -18.94
CA HIS A 20 -21.13 6.66 -18.51
C HIS A 20 -20.59 5.36 -19.11
N LEU A 21 -20.23 4.39 -18.28
CA LEU A 21 -19.60 3.15 -18.74
C LEU A 21 -20.44 1.93 -18.35
N CYS A 22 -20.68 1.03 -19.32
CA CYS A 22 -21.21 -0.31 -19.04
C CYS A 22 -20.14 -1.20 -18.38
N ARG A 23 -20.53 -2.40 -17.95
CA ARG A 23 -19.61 -3.35 -17.28
C ARG A 23 -18.30 -3.57 -18.06
N GLY A 24 -18.39 -3.86 -19.36
CA GLY A 24 -17.21 -4.16 -20.19
C GLY A 24 -16.28 -2.97 -20.33
N HIS A 25 -16.83 -1.81 -20.71
CA HIS A 25 -16.04 -0.59 -20.90
C HIS A 25 -15.50 -0.01 -19.59
N PHE A 26 -16.16 -0.23 -18.46
CA PHE A 26 -15.64 0.16 -17.14
C PHE A 26 -14.43 -0.70 -16.75
N VAL A 27 -14.51 -2.02 -16.93
CA VAL A 27 -13.40 -2.95 -16.68
C VAL A 27 -12.19 -2.57 -17.52
N GLU A 28 -12.38 -2.39 -18.83
CA GLU A 28 -11.31 -1.97 -19.75
C GLU A 28 -10.74 -0.60 -19.36
N PHE A 29 -11.59 0.32 -18.91
CA PHE A 29 -11.17 1.64 -18.44
C PHE A 29 -10.22 1.55 -17.26
N VAL A 30 -10.53 0.72 -16.26
CA VAL A 30 -9.68 0.51 -15.07
C VAL A 30 -8.38 -0.19 -15.47
N GLU A 31 -8.45 -1.27 -16.24
CA GLU A 31 -7.28 -2.05 -16.68
C GLU A 31 -6.27 -1.20 -17.46
N ARG A 32 -6.76 -0.44 -18.45
CA ARG A 32 -5.91 0.45 -19.26
C ARG A 32 -5.21 1.50 -18.41
N ARG A 33 -5.89 2.05 -17.38
CA ARG A 33 -5.29 3.04 -16.46
C ARG A 33 -4.25 2.41 -15.56
N ALA A 34 -4.53 1.24 -14.97
CA ALA A 34 -3.60 0.52 -14.11
C ALA A 34 -2.34 0.11 -14.88
N LYS A 35 -2.50 -0.38 -16.12
CA LYS A 35 -1.38 -0.76 -16.99
C LYS A 35 -0.53 0.44 -17.39
N ARG A 36 -1.15 1.57 -17.73
CA ARG A 36 -0.43 2.83 -18.01
C ARG A 36 0.36 3.28 -16.80
N GLU A 37 -0.26 3.25 -15.62
CA GLU A 37 0.37 3.66 -14.37
C GLU A 37 1.55 2.75 -14.01
N LEU A 38 1.43 1.43 -14.19
CA LEU A 38 2.53 0.49 -14.03
C LEU A 38 3.71 0.83 -14.95
N HIS A 39 3.47 1.00 -16.26
CA HIS A 39 4.51 1.30 -17.24
C HIS A 39 5.15 2.69 -17.03
N ALA A 40 4.45 3.63 -16.39
CA ALA A 40 5.02 4.92 -16.04
C ALA A 40 5.99 4.85 -14.85
N GLN A 41 5.90 3.80 -14.03
CA GLN A 41 6.70 3.62 -12.82
C GLN A 41 7.89 2.68 -13.00
N VAL A 42 7.75 1.70 -13.90
CA VAL A 42 8.78 0.68 -14.14
C VAL A 42 8.93 0.37 -15.61
N ASP A 43 10.17 0.11 -16.00
CA ASP A 43 10.53 -0.44 -17.30
C ASP A 43 10.94 -1.90 -17.11
N LEU A 44 10.06 -2.83 -17.51
CA LEU A 44 10.22 -4.26 -17.27
C LEU A 44 10.87 -4.94 -18.49
N GLN A 45 12.15 -5.24 -18.39
CA GLN A 45 13.01 -5.78 -19.44
C GLN A 45 13.03 -7.32 -19.48
N GLY A 46 12.53 -7.98 -18.43
CA GLY A 46 12.51 -9.44 -18.30
C GLY A 46 13.54 -9.93 -17.29
N GLY A 47 13.18 -10.98 -16.56
CA GLY A 47 13.91 -11.52 -15.42
C GLY A 47 13.50 -10.95 -14.08
N GLU A 48 12.61 -9.94 -14.05
CA GLU A 48 12.22 -9.29 -12.80
C GLU A 48 11.26 -10.13 -11.96
N ARG A 49 11.42 -9.99 -10.65
CA ARG A 49 10.49 -10.54 -9.66
C ARG A 49 9.72 -9.42 -8.97
N ILE A 50 8.39 -9.44 -9.04
CA ILE A 50 7.52 -8.43 -8.44
C ILE A 50 6.78 -9.05 -7.25
N ALA A 51 7.12 -8.58 -6.06
CA ALA A 51 6.36 -8.90 -4.86
C ALA A 51 5.06 -8.07 -4.81
N VAL A 52 3.91 -8.68 -4.53
CA VAL A 52 2.62 -8.01 -4.35
C VAL A 52 2.26 -8.03 -2.87
N GLY A 53 2.07 -6.86 -2.27
CA GLY A 53 1.63 -6.74 -0.88
C GLY A 53 0.16 -7.16 -0.72
N MET A 54 -0.08 -8.33 -0.14
CA MET A 54 -1.39 -8.97 -0.01
C MET A 54 -1.98 -8.76 1.39
N SER A 55 -2.89 -7.79 1.53
CA SER A 55 -3.63 -7.59 2.78
C SER A 55 -4.84 -8.53 2.91
N GLY A 56 -5.35 -9.02 1.77
CA GLY A 56 -6.63 -9.73 1.67
C GLY A 56 -7.82 -8.81 1.38
N GLY A 57 -7.65 -7.48 1.49
CA GLY A 57 -8.65 -6.49 1.12
C GLY A 57 -8.70 -6.20 -0.37
N LYS A 58 -9.75 -5.49 -0.79
CA LYS A 58 -10.09 -5.23 -2.20
C LYS A 58 -8.92 -4.68 -3.02
N ASP A 59 -8.15 -3.72 -2.50
CA ASP A 59 -7.17 -2.98 -3.29
C ASP A 59 -5.94 -3.84 -3.58
N SER A 60 -5.45 -4.58 -2.59
CA SER A 60 -4.38 -5.56 -2.81
C SER A 60 -4.81 -6.70 -3.71
N SER A 61 -6.06 -7.16 -3.58
CA SER A 61 -6.60 -8.24 -4.41
C SER A 61 -6.77 -7.81 -5.87
N ALA A 62 -7.31 -6.61 -6.11
CA ALA A 62 -7.40 -6.02 -7.44
C ALA A 62 -6.00 -5.81 -8.05
N THR A 63 -5.02 -5.33 -7.27
CA THR A 63 -3.63 -5.18 -7.72
C THR A 63 -3.05 -6.52 -8.18
N ALA A 64 -3.21 -7.58 -7.39
CA ALA A 64 -2.72 -8.91 -7.75
C ALA A 64 -3.39 -9.44 -9.02
N SER A 65 -4.71 -9.31 -9.15
CA SER A 65 -5.45 -9.74 -10.35
C SER A 65 -5.04 -8.97 -11.59
N LEU A 66 -4.89 -7.64 -11.50
CA LEU A 66 -4.44 -6.81 -12.62
C LEU A 66 -3.02 -7.17 -13.05
N LEU A 67 -2.09 -7.32 -12.10
CA LEU A 67 -0.71 -7.72 -12.44
C LEU A 67 -0.66 -9.13 -13.04
N ALA A 68 -1.44 -10.08 -12.52
CA ALA A 68 -1.54 -11.42 -13.08
C ALA A 68 -2.09 -11.40 -14.52
N ASP A 69 -3.08 -10.55 -14.82
CA ASP A 69 -3.59 -10.40 -16.18
C ASP A 69 -2.55 -9.76 -17.12
N PHE A 70 -1.91 -8.67 -16.68
CA PHE A 70 -0.97 -7.91 -17.51
C PHE A 70 0.34 -8.66 -17.77
N LEU A 71 0.83 -9.38 -16.76
CA LEU A 71 2.17 -9.96 -16.72
C LEU A 71 2.16 -11.49 -16.70
N GLY A 72 1.04 -12.16 -16.43
CA GLY A 72 0.99 -13.62 -16.32
C GLY A 72 1.32 -14.38 -17.62
N ARG A 73 1.29 -13.70 -18.78
CA ARG A 73 1.76 -14.27 -20.05
C ARG A 73 3.28 -14.13 -20.26
N ARG A 74 3.94 -13.26 -19.49
CA ARG A 74 5.38 -13.03 -19.51
C ARG A 74 6.06 -14.03 -18.60
N ARG A 75 6.56 -15.12 -19.19
CA ARG A 75 7.27 -16.19 -18.46
C ARG A 75 8.60 -15.76 -17.84
N ASP A 76 9.09 -14.59 -18.26
CA ASP A 76 10.29 -13.94 -17.78
C ASP A 76 10.03 -13.02 -16.58
N ILE A 77 8.78 -12.81 -16.17
CA ILE A 77 8.46 -12.05 -14.95
C ILE A 77 7.80 -12.98 -13.94
N GLU A 78 8.27 -12.93 -12.71
CA GLU A 78 7.70 -13.69 -11.61
C GLU A 78 6.88 -12.81 -10.67
N LEU A 79 5.68 -13.25 -10.32
CA LEU A 79 4.85 -12.60 -9.31
C LEU A 79 4.86 -13.43 -8.02
N ILE A 80 5.08 -12.77 -6.88
CA ILE A 80 5.04 -13.39 -5.56
C ILE A 80 4.15 -12.57 -4.63
N GLY A 81 3.16 -13.18 -4.02
CA GLY A 81 2.35 -12.56 -2.98
C GLY A 81 3.08 -12.55 -1.64
N ILE A 82 3.04 -11.41 -0.93
CA ILE A 82 3.57 -11.29 0.43
C ILE A 82 2.46 -10.76 1.34
N THR A 83 2.07 -11.53 2.33
CA THR A 83 1.20 -11.05 3.42
C THR A 83 2.02 -10.87 4.69
N ILE A 84 1.79 -9.74 5.34
CA ILE A 84 2.25 -9.53 6.71
C ILE A 84 1.07 -9.81 7.64
N ASP A 85 1.27 -10.69 8.61
CA ASP A 85 0.31 -10.96 9.68
C ASP A 85 0.68 -10.13 10.90
N GLU A 86 -0.12 -9.08 11.14
CA GLU A 86 0.06 -8.18 12.28
C GLU A 86 -0.36 -8.81 13.61
N GLY A 87 -0.99 -9.99 13.61
CA GLY A 87 -1.47 -10.65 14.83
C GLY A 87 -2.65 -9.93 15.47
N ILE A 88 -3.58 -9.40 14.65
CA ILE A 88 -4.87 -8.87 15.13
C ILE A 88 -5.91 -9.98 15.03
N ALA A 89 -6.17 -10.67 16.13
CA ALA A 89 -6.88 -11.95 16.14
C ALA A 89 -8.30 -11.86 15.54
N SER A 90 -9.00 -10.75 15.80
CA SER A 90 -10.37 -10.50 15.33
C SER A 90 -10.48 -10.13 13.84
N TYR A 91 -9.35 -9.84 13.18
CA TYR A 91 -9.33 -9.22 11.86
C TYR A 91 -8.48 -9.98 10.83
N ARG A 92 -7.24 -10.36 11.17
CA ARG A 92 -6.28 -10.90 10.20
C ARG A 92 -6.62 -12.28 9.63
N PRO A 93 -7.16 -13.26 10.38
CA PRO A 93 -7.38 -14.60 9.86
C PRO A 93 -8.20 -14.65 8.56
N ALA A 94 -9.30 -13.90 8.50
CA ALA A 94 -10.17 -13.85 7.32
C ALA A 94 -9.47 -13.19 6.11
N GLY A 95 -8.74 -12.09 6.33
CA GLY A 95 -7.95 -11.44 5.28
C GLY A 95 -6.86 -12.34 4.70
N ILE A 96 -6.13 -13.06 5.57
CA ILE A 96 -5.07 -14.00 5.17
C ILE A 96 -5.67 -15.14 4.33
N GLN A 97 -6.81 -15.69 4.73
CA GLN A 97 -7.49 -16.74 3.95
C GLN A 97 -7.88 -16.25 2.55
N ARG A 98 -8.43 -15.05 2.43
CA ARG A 98 -8.77 -14.45 1.12
C ARG A 98 -7.53 -14.21 0.25
N ALA A 99 -6.44 -13.72 0.84
CA ALA A 99 -5.17 -13.56 0.14
C ALA A 99 -4.63 -14.91 -0.38
N LYS A 100 -4.59 -15.95 0.47
CA LYS A 100 -4.16 -17.31 0.09
C LYS A 100 -4.98 -17.86 -1.07
N ALA A 101 -6.31 -17.80 -0.95
CA ALA A 101 -7.23 -18.31 -1.97
C ALA A 101 -7.04 -17.61 -3.32
N LEU A 102 -6.89 -16.28 -3.30
CA LEU A 102 -6.66 -15.50 -4.51
C LEU A 102 -5.31 -15.82 -5.15
N CYS A 103 -4.22 -15.84 -4.37
CA CYS A 103 -2.90 -16.21 -4.88
C CYS A 103 -2.90 -17.61 -5.51
N GLY A 104 -3.53 -18.59 -4.85
CA GLY A 104 -3.67 -19.95 -5.39
C GLY A 104 -4.45 -19.98 -6.72
N ARG A 105 -5.55 -19.22 -6.83
CA ARG A 105 -6.33 -19.11 -8.07
C ARG A 105 -5.54 -18.45 -9.21
N LEU A 106 -4.68 -17.49 -8.89
CA LEU A 106 -3.85 -16.78 -9.86
C LEU A 106 -2.54 -17.52 -10.18
N GLY A 107 -2.23 -18.62 -9.49
CA GLY A 107 -0.95 -19.33 -9.64
C GLY A 107 0.25 -18.54 -9.11
N ILE A 108 0.03 -17.63 -8.16
CA ILE A 108 1.05 -16.79 -7.54
C ILE A 108 1.55 -17.48 -6.27
N GLU A 109 2.87 -17.66 -6.14
CA GLU A 109 3.47 -18.12 -4.87
C GLU A 109 3.13 -17.13 -3.75
N HIS A 110 2.76 -17.61 -2.56
CA HIS A 110 2.34 -16.75 -1.46
C HIS A 110 3.18 -17.00 -0.20
N ARG A 111 3.88 -15.95 0.26
CA ARG A 111 4.64 -15.93 1.52
C ARG A 111 3.89 -15.14 2.58
N ILE A 112 3.94 -15.64 3.82
CA ILE A 112 3.32 -15.00 4.97
C ILE A 112 4.39 -14.86 6.04
N LEU A 113 4.55 -13.65 6.56
CA LEU A 113 5.45 -13.36 7.68
C LEU A 113 4.64 -12.75 8.82
N ALA A 114 4.84 -13.25 10.03
CA ALA A 114 4.19 -12.70 11.21
C ALA A 114 5.00 -11.53 11.80
N TYR A 115 4.33 -10.64 12.52
CA TYR A 115 4.99 -9.65 13.36
C TYR A 115 5.78 -10.29 14.48
N GLU A 116 5.34 -11.43 15.00
CA GLU A 116 6.09 -12.21 16.00
C GLU A 116 7.51 -12.54 15.48
N ASP A 117 7.65 -12.88 14.20
CA ASP A 117 8.93 -13.22 13.56
C ASP A 117 9.83 -11.99 13.26
N THR A 118 9.27 -10.79 13.30
CA THR A 118 9.94 -9.55 12.84
C THR A 118 10.05 -8.50 13.92
N ALA A 119 8.93 -8.10 14.49
CA ALA A 119 8.82 -7.14 15.59
C ALA A 119 8.90 -7.79 16.98
N GLY A 120 8.71 -9.11 17.09
CA GLY A 120 8.70 -9.84 18.37
C GLY A 120 7.39 -9.73 19.16
N HIS A 121 6.40 -9.01 18.61
CA HIS A 121 5.11 -8.75 19.24
C HIS A 121 3.99 -8.70 18.21
N THR A 122 2.82 -9.22 18.54
CA THR A 122 1.59 -8.95 17.79
C THR A 122 1.09 -7.54 18.04
N MET A 123 0.24 -7.02 17.16
CA MET A 123 -0.41 -5.74 17.39
C MET A 123 -1.36 -5.77 18.59
N ASP A 124 -2.02 -6.90 18.86
CA ASP A 124 -2.87 -7.03 20.05
C ASP A 124 -2.05 -6.94 21.34
N GLU A 125 -0.84 -7.52 21.39
CA GLU A 125 0.09 -7.36 22.52
C GLU A 125 0.60 -5.92 22.66
N VAL A 126 0.93 -5.25 21.54
CA VAL A 126 1.36 -3.84 21.56
C VAL A 126 0.28 -2.95 22.16
N VAL A 127 -0.98 -3.15 21.76
CA VAL A 127 -2.12 -2.39 22.28
C VAL A 127 -2.38 -2.69 23.75
N ALA A 128 -2.21 -3.94 24.17
CA ALA A 128 -2.35 -4.32 25.58
C ALA A 128 -1.26 -3.67 26.47
N ARG A 129 -0.03 -3.52 25.95
CA ARG A 129 1.11 -2.96 26.71
C ARG A 129 1.16 -1.43 26.72
N ASP A 130 0.75 -0.76 25.64
CA ASP A 130 0.67 0.71 25.56
C ASP A 130 -0.77 1.11 25.15
N PRO A 131 -1.77 1.04 26.06
CA PRO A 131 -3.17 1.29 25.73
C PRO A 131 -3.46 2.72 25.26
N GLU A 132 -2.63 3.68 25.69
CA GLU A 132 -2.73 5.10 25.33
C GLU A 132 -2.09 5.42 23.97
N ALA A 133 -1.34 4.46 23.40
CA ALA A 133 -0.79 4.65 22.07
C ALA A 133 -1.86 4.69 20.98
N ILE A 134 -1.48 5.36 19.89
CA ILE A 134 -2.13 5.21 18.60
C ILE A 134 -1.56 3.94 17.95
N PRO A 135 -2.31 2.83 17.83
CA PRO A 135 -1.73 1.55 17.40
C PRO A 135 -1.08 1.63 16.01
N CYS A 136 -1.63 2.48 15.13
CA CYS A 136 -1.08 2.74 13.79
C CYS A 136 0.32 3.37 13.79
N SER A 137 0.77 4.01 14.89
CA SER A 137 2.14 4.53 14.99
C SER A 137 3.18 3.41 15.15
N TYR A 138 2.76 2.25 15.64
CA TYR A 138 3.58 1.03 15.75
C TYR A 138 3.45 0.15 14.51
N CYS A 139 2.20 -0.17 14.12
CA CYS A 139 1.90 -1.02 12.97
C CYS A 139 2.53 -0.49 11.68
N GLY A 140 2.49 0.82 11.41
CA GLY A 140 3.05 1.39 10.18
C GLY A 140 4.55 1.10 9.98
N PRO A 141 5.42 1.47 10.94
CA PRO A 141 6.85 1.12 10.91
C PRO A 141 7.11 -0.39 10.84
N PHE A 142 6.46 -1.21 11.67
CA PHE A 142 6.64 -2.66 11.65
C PHE A 142 6.25 -3.27 10.30
N ARG A 143 5.09 -2.89 9.74
CA ARG A 143 4.64 -3.37 8.42
C ARG A 143 5.64 -3.06 7.33
N ARG A 144 6.17 -1.84 7.30
CA ARG A 144 7.12 -1.42 6.25
C ARG A 144 8.44 -2.18 6.36
N GLN A 145 8.95 -2.39 7.57
CA GLN A 145 10.16 -3.16 7.79
C GLN A 145 9.95 -4.63 7.39
N ALA A 146 8.87 -5.26 7.89
CA ALA A 146 8.56 -6.66 7.59
C ALA A 146 8.33 -6.90 6.10
N LEU A 147 7.60 -6.00 5.42
CA LEU A 147 7.37 -6.09 3.97
C LEU A 147 8.68 -5.93 3.17
N ASN A 148 9.56 -5.01 3.56
CA ASN A 148 10.86 -4.84 2.89
C ASN A 148 11.75 -6.07 3.10
N ARG A 149 11.80 -6.61 4.32
CA ARG A 149 12.54 -7.82 4.64
C ARG A 149 12.04 -9.01 3.83
N ALA A 150 10.73 -9.26 3.83
CA ALA A 150 10.12 -10.33 3.04
C ALA A 150 10.42 -10.18 1.55
N ALA A 151 10.33 -8.96 1.02
CA ALA A 151 10.62 -8.68 -0.38
C ALA A 151 12.09 -8.97 -0.72
N ARG A 152 13.04 -8.70 0.18
CA ARG A 152 14.45 -9.06 0.01
C ARG A 152 14.70 -10.56 0.09
N GLU A 153 14.03 -11.26 1.01
CA GLU A 153 14.16 -12.71 1.20
C GLU A 153 13.68 -13.49 -0.04
N VAL A 154 12.68 -12.95 -0.75
CA VAL A 154 12.26 -13.49 -2.05
C VAL A 154 12.99 -12.84 -3.22
N GLU A 155 14.02 -12.02 -3.00
CA GLU A 155 14.79 -11.35 -4.07
C GLU A 155 13.94 -10.53 -5.04
N ALA A 156 12.87 -9.89 -4.55
CA ALA A 156 12.01 -9.06 -5.37
C ALA A 156 12.75 -7.80 -5.85
N ASP A 157 12.55 -7.48 -7.12
CA ASP A 157 12.98 -6.24 -7.71
C ASP A 157 12.08 -5.07 -7.31
N TYR A 158 10.77 -5.33 -7.23
CA TYR A 158 9.77 -4.32 -6.90
C TYR A 158 8.73 -4.87 -5.92
N VAL A 159 8.16 -3.99 -5.11
CA VAL A 159 6.98 -4.28 -4.28
C VAL A 159 5.78 -3.48 -4.79
N ALA A 160 4.83 -4.17 -5.42
CA ALA A 160 3.54 -3.60 -5.78
C ALA A 160 2.64 -3.49 -4.54
N THR A 161 2.14 -2.28 -4.29
CA THR A 161 1.21 -2.00 -3.20
C THR A 161 -0.16 -1.61 -3.75
N GLY A 162 -1.22 -2.04 -3.09
CA GLY A 162 -2.61 -1.69 -3.44
C GLY A 162 -3.01 -0.29 -2.99
N LEU A 163 -2.12 0.70 -3.10
CA LEU A 163 -2.46 2.10 -2.79
C LEU A 163 -3.17 2.70 -3.99
N ASN A 164 -4.39 3.15 -3.77
CA ASN A 164 -5.23 3.77 -4.79
C ASN A 164 -5.07 5.31 -4.81
N LEU A 165 -5.85 5.99 -5.65
CA LEU A 165 -5.81 7.45 -5.78
C LEU A 165 -6.17 8.17 -4.47
N ASP A 166 -7.18 7.68 -3.76
CA ASP A 166 -7.62 8.24 -2.48
C ASP A 166 -6.51 8.14 -1.44
N ASP A 167 -5.87 6.98 -1.31
CA ASP A 167 -4.76 6.77 -0.36
C ASP A 167 -3.57 7.69 -0.65
N THR A 168 -3.28 7.89 -1.93
CA THR A 168 -2.18 8.74 -2.42
C THR A 168 -2.47 10.20 -2.13
N ALA A 169 -3.66 10.70 -2.53
CA ALA A 169 -4.10 12.06 -2.28
C ALA A 169 -4.18 12.38 -0.78
N GLN A 170 -4.72 11.45 0.03
CA GLN A 170 -4.72 11.58 1.50
C GLN A 170 -3.29 11.69 2.04
N SER A 171 -2.36 10.88 1.56
CA SER A 171 -0.98 10.90 2.05
C SER A 171 -0.29 12.22 1.72
N ILE A 172 -0.51 12.76 0.52
CA ILE A 172 -0.02 14.09 0.13
C ILE A 172 -0.61 15.16 1.05
N LEU A 173 -1.94 15.22 1.18
CA LEU A 173 -2.63 16.22 1.99
C LEU A 173 -2.21 16.16 3.46
N MET A 174 -2.05 14.95 4.01
CA MET A 174 -1.58 14.73 5.38
C MET A 174 -0.17 15.27 5.62
N ASN A 175 0.75 15.15 4.65
CA ASN A 175 2.11 15.65 4.81
C ASN A 175 2.17 17.17 4.57
N VAL A 176 1.39 17.70 3.63
CA VAL A 176 1.23 19.16 3.45
C VAL A 176 0.71 19.80 4.73
N ALA A 177 -0.35 19.25 5.33
CA ALA A 177 -0.94 19.78 6.57
C ALA A 177 0.01 19.70 7.78
N ARG A 178 1.01 18.83 7.75
CA ARG A 178 2.04 18.69 8.79
C ARG A 178 3.30 19.51 8.51
N GLY A 179 3.42 20.12 7.33
CA GLY A 179 4.68 20.73 6.89
C GLY A 179 5.83 19.73 6.70
N ASP A 180 5.54 18.44 6.50
CA ASP A 180 6.55 17.38 6.37
C ASP A 180 7.01 17.25 4.90
N VAL A 181 7.76 18.26 4.45
CA VAL A 181 8.19 18.41 3.05
C VAL A 181 9.19 17.32 2.65
N GLU A 182 10.10 16.94 3.54
CA GLU A 182 11.05 15.84 3.30
C GLU A 182 10.32 14.51 3.08
N LYS A 183 9.21 14.27 3.77
CA LYS A 183 8.39 13.07 3.54
C LYS A 183 7.61 13.13 2.25
N LEU A 184 7.17 14.32 1.80
CA LEU A 184 6.60 14.49 0.47
C LEU A 184 7.63 14.07 -0.60
N ALA A 185 8.88 14.49 -0.51
CA ALA A 185 9.94 14.10 -1.47
C ALA A 185 10.16 12.58 -1.57
N ARG A 186 9.82 11.83 -0.51
CA ARG A 186 10.05 10.38 -0.39
C ARG A 186 8.80 9.52 -0.59
N LEU A 187 7.65 10.10 -0.94
CA LEU A 187 6.46 9.29 -1.21
C LEU A 187 6.68 8.38 -2.44
N GLY A 188 6.12 7.17 -2.37
CA GLY A 188 6.08 6.26 -3.51
C GLY A 188 5.18 6.81 -4.63
N PRO A 189 5.33 6.28 -5.87
CA PRO A 189 6.17 5.15 -6.27
C PRO A 189 7.66 5.50 -6.28
N HIS A 190 8.55 4.56 -5.99
CA HIS A 190 9.99 4.84 -5.90
C HIS A 190 10.66 4.73 -7.28
N GLU A 191 11.37 5.78 -7.69
CA GLU A 191 12.11 5.83 -8.97
C GLU A 191 13.57 5.35 -8.83
N SER A 192 14.11 5.42 -7.61
CA SER A 192 15.50 5.04 -7.32
C SER A 192 15.55 3.89 -6.33
N ARG A 193 16.44 2.93 -6.57
CA ARG A 193 16.79 1.88 -5.60
C ARG A 193 17.84 2.41 -4.61
N GLN A 194 17.62 2.17 -3.33
CA GLN A 194 18.63 2.40 -2.29
C GLN A 194 19.09 1.05 -1.72
N PRO A 195 20.37 0.90 -1.35
CA PRO A 195 20.87 -0.35 -0.77
C PRO A 195 20.02 -0.84 0.40
N GLY A 196 19.63 -2.12 0.35
CA GLY A 196 18.81 -2.76 1.38
C GLY A 196 17.31 -2.39 1.36
N LEU A 197 16.86 -1.55 0.42
CA LEU A 197 15.43 -1.23 0.24
C LEU A 197 14.93 -1.67 -1.13
N VAL A 198 13.82 -2.42 -1.15
CA VAL A 198 13.13 -2.78 -2.39
C VAL A 198 12.21 -1.63 -2.81
N PRO A 199 12.32 -1.10 -4.04
CA PRO A 199 11.47 0.00 -4.52
C PRO A 199 9.99 -0.42 -4.57
N ARG A 200 9.10 0.52 -4.23
CA ARG A 200 7.66 0.29 -4.20
C ARG A 200 6.98 0.92 -5.40
N ILE A 201 6.07 0.17 -6.01
CA ILE A 201 5.23 0.60 -7.11
C ILE A 201 3.76 0.57 -6.70
N GLN A 202 2.93 1.34 -7.38
CA GLN A 202 1.54 1.61 -7.03
C GLN A 202 0.68 1.57 -8.31
N PRO A 203 0.32 0.38 -8.82
CA PRO A 203 -0.45 0.27 -10.07
C PRO A 203 -1.83 0.93 -10.02
N LEU A 204 -2.40 1.11 -8.82
CA LEU A 204 -3.72 1.72 -8.61
C LEU A 204 -3.66 3.23 -8.32
N ARG A 205 -2.48 3.85 -8.32
CA ARG A 205 -2.25 5.23 -7.88
C ARG A 205 -3.17 6.27 -8.52
N MET A 206 -3.61 6.03 -9.75
CA MET A 206 -4.46 6.95 -10.51
C MET A 206 -5.91 6.48 -10.64
N ILE A 207 -6.34 5.52 -9.82
CA ILE A 207 -7.69 4.94 -9.84
C ILE A 207 -8.36 5.19 -8.47
N PRO A 208 -9.52 5.88 -8.41
CA PRO A 208 -10.27 6.08 -7.16
C PRO A 208 -10.65 4.77 -6.45
N GLU A 209 -10.70 4.82 -5.12
CA GLU A 209 -11.06 3.67 -4.27
C GLU A 209 -12.40 3.04 -4.66
N LYS A 210 -13.40 3.89 -4.98
CA LYS A 210 -14.72 3.47 -5.47
C LYS A 210 -14.60 2.63 -6.76
N GLU A 211 -13.71 3.04 -7.67
CA GLU A 211 -13.55 2.35 -8.95
C GLU A 211 -12.82 1.02 -8.77
N VAL A 212 -11.85 0.97 -7.86
CA VAL A 212 -11.18 -0.28 -7.46
C VAL A 212 -12.20 -1.26 -6.84
N TYR A 213 -13.08 -0.77 -5.97
CA TYR A 213 -14.15 -1.58 -5.36
C TYR A 213 -15.09 -2.14 -6.43
N LEU A 214 -15.61 -1.29 -7.32
CA LEU A 214 -16.50 -1.72 -8.39
C LEU A 214 -15.81 -2.70 -9.35
N TYR A 215 -14.54 -2.46 -9.68
CA TYR A 215 -13.74 -3.39 -10.49
C TYR A 215 -13.66 -4.77 -9.84
N ALA A 216 -13.34 -4.83 -8.55
CA ALA A 216 -13.25 -6.08 -7.80
C ALA A 216 -14.59 -6.85 -7.80
N LEU A 217 -15.72 -6.15 -7.61
CA LEU A 217 -17.05 -6.75 -7.69
C LEU A 217 -17.35 -7.31 -9.09
N LEU A 218 -17.13 -6.50 -10.14
CA LEU A 218 -17.46 -6.88 -11.52
C LEU A 218 -16.59 -8.02 -12.04
N GLN A 219 -15.37 -8.17 -11.52
CA GLN A 219 -14.44 -9.26 -11.81
C GLN A 219 -14.63 -10.48 -10.89
N GLY A 220 -15.58 -10.44 -9.95
CA GLY A 220 -15.82 -11.54 -9.01
C GLY A 220 -14.61 -11.83 -8.13
N ILE A 221 -13.82 -10.81 -7.79
CA ILE A 221 -12.68 -10.94 -6.89
C ILE A 221 -13.22 -11.02 -5.46
N GLU A 222 -13.03 -12.16 -4.80
CA GLU A 222 -13.34 -12.28 -3.38
C GLU A 222 -12.27 -11.56 -2.54
N PHE A 223 -12.72 -10.71 -1.61
CA PHE A 223 -11.85 -9.99 -0.69
C PHE A 223 -12.46 -9.91 0.71
N HIS A 224 -11.64 -9.53 1.67
CA HIS A 224 -12.06 -9.25 3.05
C HIS A 224 -12.44 -7.77 3.19
N ASP A 225 -13.68 -7.49 3.57
CA ASP A 225 -14.24 -6.13 3.64
C ASP A 225 -14.40 -5.60 5.08
N ALA A 226 -13.82 -6.27 6.08
CA ALA A 226 -13.87 -5.76 7.44
C ALA A 226 -12.91 -4.58 7.62
N THR A 227 -13.22 -3.72 8.59
CA THR A 227 -12.33 -2.64 9.02
C THR A 227 -11.49 -3.11 10.21
N CYS A 228 -10.22 -2.74 10.24
CA CYS A 228 -9.34 -3.03 11.37
C CYS A 228 -9.91 -2.39 12.66
N PRO A 229 -9.98 -3.12 13.79
CA PRO A 229 -10.55 -2.60 15.05
C PRO A 229 -9.79 -1.39 15.62
N TYR A 230 -8.53 -1.17 15.18
CA TYR A 230 -7.71 -0.05 15.61
C TYR A 230 -7.77 1.16 14.66
N ALA A 231 -8.56 1.09 13.57
CA ALA A 231 -8.61 2.13 12.54
C ALA A 231 -9.16 3.47 13.05
N ASP A 232 -10.10 3.45 14.01
CA ASP A 232 -10.78 4.66 14.50
C ASP A 232 -9.84 5.62 15.24
N ARG A 233 -8.74 5.11 15.78
CA ARG A 233 -7.70 5.93 16.43
C ARG A 233 -6.78 6.62 15.41
N ALA A 234 -6.88 6.28 14.11
CA ALA A 234 -6.01 6.80 13.08
C ALA A 234 -6.48 8.18 12.58
N GLN A 235 -5.54 9.13 12.52
CA GLN A 235 -5.80 10.47 11.94
C GLN A 235 -6.25 10.43 10.47
N ARG A 236 -5.98 9.33 9.75
CA ARG A 236 -6.30 9.19 8.32
C ARG A 236 -7.81 9.32 8.04
N GLY A 237 -8.69 8.92 8.98
CA GLY A 237 -10.14 9.08 8.82
C GLY A 237 -10.56 10.53 8.58
N ARG A 238 -10.00 11.48 9.34
CA ARG A 238 -10.28 12.92 9.18
C ARG A 238 -9.88 13.45 7.80
N PHE A 239 -8.72 13.05 7.30
CA PHE A 239 -8.26 13.47 5.97
C PHE A 239 -9.06 12.82 4.84
N ARG A 240 -9.54 11.58 5.03
CA ARG A 240 -10.47 10.93 4.10
C ARG A 240 -11.77 11.72 3.99
N GLU A 241 -12.36 12.14 5.11
CA GLU A 241 -13.59 12.95 5.10
C GLU A 241 -13.40 14.30 4.40
N MET A 242 -12.29 15.00 4.68
CA MET A 242 -11.95 16.27 4.01
C MET A 242 -11.82 16.08 2.49
N LEU A 243 -11.08 15.05 2.08
CA LEU A 243 -10.87 14.76 0.66
C LEU A 243 -12.18 14.38 -0.05
N ASN A 244 -13.05 13.62 0.62
CA ASN A 244 -14.35 13.25 0.08
C ASN A 244 -15.26 14.46 -0.13
N ARG A 245 -15.26 15.44 0.78
CA ARG A 245 -16.00 16.69 0.61
C ARG A 245 -15.49 17.50 -0.58
N LEU A 246 -14.17 17.64 -0.69
CA LEU A 246 -13.57 18.36 -1.81
C LEU A 246 -13.86 17.70 -3.17
N GLU A 247 -13.86 16.37 -3.24
CA GLU A 247 -14.26 15.69 -4.47
C GLU A 247 -15.75 15.88 -4.76
N GLU A 248 -16.62 15.82 -3.75
CA GLU A 248 -18.06 16.01 -3.94
C GLU A 248 -18.35 17.38 -4.53
N ASP A 249 -17.71 18.42 -3.98
CA ASP A 249 -17.85 19.81 -4.41
C ASP A 249 -17.20 20.05 -5.79
N SER A 250 -16.06 19.41 -6.05
CA SER A 250 -15.30 19.55 -7.29
C SER A 250 -14.73 18.19 -7.74
N PRO A 251 -15.47 17.42 -8.56
CA PRO A 251 -15.03 16.12 -9.06
C PRO A 251 -13.67 16.20 -9.78
N GLY A 252 -12.77 15.27 -9.47
CA GLY A 252 -11.39 15.27 -9.98
C GLY A 252 -10.37 15.99 -9.08
N THR A 253 -10.79 16.48 -7.90
CA THR A 253 -9.87 17.04 -6.90
C THR A 253 -8.79 16.05 -6.49
N ARG A 254 -9.12 14.78 -6.30
CA ARG A 254 -8.12 13.73 -5.99
C ARG A 254 -7.03 13.65 -7.06
N HIS A 255 -7.43 13.65 -8.34
CA HIS A 255 -6.47 13.64 -9.45
C HIS A 255 -5.67 14.95 -9.52
N ALA A 256 -6.29 16.09 -9.24
CA ALA A 256 -5.60 17.38 -9.22
C ALA A 256 -4.51 17.43 -8.13
N ILE A 257 -4.79 16.92 -6.93
CA ILE A 257 -3.80 16.82 -5.84
C ILE A 257 -2.61 15.97 -6.26
N VAL A 258 -2.86 14.78 -6.81
CA VAL A 258 -1.77 13.86 -7.21
C VAL A 258 -0.96 14.42 -8.38
N ARG A 259 -1.61 14.97 -9.41
CA ARG A 259 -0.91 15.61 -10.54
C ARG A 259 -0.11 16.84 -10.11
N GLY A 260 -0.65 17.67 -9.22
CA GLY A 260 0.05 18.82 -8.68
C GLY A 260 1.29 18.39 -7.89
N TYR A 261 1.16 17.35 -7.07
CA TYR A 261 2.30 16.73 -6.40
C TYR A 261 3.35 16.23 -7.40
N ASP A 262 2.95 15.54 -8.47
CA ASP A 262 3.88 15.03 -9.50
C ASP A 262 4.68 16.14 -10.19
N GLN A 263 4.08 17.31 -10.40
CA GLN A 263 4.78 18.48 -10.95
C GLN A 263 5.79 19.07 -9.97
N MET A 264 5.48 19.07 -8.66
CA MET A 264 6.38 19.58 -7.63
C MET A 264 7.47 18.59 -7.24
N ARG A 265 7.23 17.29 -7.43
CA ARG A 265 8.06 16.20 -6.92
C ARG A 265 9.53 16.28 -7.33
N PRO A 266 9.91 16.59 -8.59
CA PRO A 266 11.33 16.71 -8.96
C PRO A 266 12.06 17.79 -8.15
N LEU A 267 11.42 18.94 -7.94
CA LEU A 267 11.99 20.04 -7.13
C LEU A 267 12.13 19.64 -5.66
N LEU A 268 11.16 18.87 -5.14
CA LEU A 268 11.22 18.35 -3.78
C LEU A 268 12.36 17.33 -3.63
N GLN A 269 12.57 16.45 -4.61
CA GLN A 269 13.66 15.46 -4.59
C GLN A 269 15.04 16.12 -4.76
N GLU A 270 15.14 17.21 -5.52
CA GLU A 270 16.35 18.01 -5.61
C GLU A 270 16.69 18.68 -4.28
N ALA A 271 15.69 19.28 -3.62
CA ALA A 271 15.87 19.94 -2.32
C ALA A 271 16.10 18.93 -1.16
N TYR A 272 15.53 17.73 -1.25
CA TYR A 272 15.61 16.66 -0.25
C TYR A 272 16.07 15.34 -0.90
N PRO A 273 17.35 15.25 -1.32
CA PRO A 273 17.86 14.06 -1.98
C PRO A 273 17.82 12.84 -1.02
N PRO A 274 17.79 11.61 -1.56
CA PRO A 274 17.85 10.40 -0.74
C PRO A 274 19.06 10.43 0.19
N ALA A 275 18.82 10.30 1.49
CA ALA A 275 19.87 10.28 2.49
C ALA A 275 20.69 8.99 2.39
N THR A 276 21.97 9.06 2.74
CA THR A 276 22.82 7.86 2.87
C THR A 276 22.28 6.96 3.97
N LEU A 277 21.97 5.72 3.62
CA LEU A 277 21.48 4.72 4.56
C LEU A 277 22.65 4.00 5.25
N ASN A 278 22.50 3.79 6.56
CA ASN A 278 23.36 2.96 7.38
C ASN A 278 22.60 1.68 7.79
N ALA A 279 23.33 0.69 8.29
CA ALA A 279 22.73 -0.49 8.91
C ALA A 279 22.35 -0.19 10.37
N CYS A 280 21.12 -0.52 10.76
CA CYS A 280 20.66 -0.40 12.14
C CYS A 280 21.54 -1.24 13.09
N ALA A 281 22.04 -0.64 14.17
CA ALA A 281 22.89 -1.31 15.16
C ALA A 281 22.20 -2.48 15.90
N ARG A 282 20.87 -2.58 15.82
CA ARG A 282 20.07 -3.65 16.48
C ARG A 282 19.66 -4.79 15.55
N CYS A 283 19.34 -4.51 14.30
CA CYS A 283 18.78 -5.51 13.38
C CYS A 283 19.39 -5.51 11.97
N GLY A 284 20.34 -4.62 11.67
CA GLY A 284 20.94 -4.50 10.35
C GLY A 284 20.07 -3.87 9.27
N GLU A 285 18.77 -3.62 9.51
CA GLU A 285 17.88 -2.99 8.54
C GLU A 285 18.29 -1.55 8.20
N PRO A 286 18.02 -1.06 6.97
CA PRO A 286 18.43 0.28 6.55
C PRO A 286 17.76 1.40 7.36
N THR A 287 18.55 2.40 7.72
CA THR A 287 18.11 3.56 8.51
C THR A 287 19.06 4.74 8.34
N VAL A 288 18.55 5.96 8.56
CA VAL A 288 19.38 7.19 8.61
C VAL A 288 19.92 7.48 10.02
N HIS A 289 19.45 6.74 11.02
CA HIS A 289 19.86 6.84 12.43
C HIS A 289 20.66 5.60 12.86
N ALA A 290 21.32 5.65 14.03
CA ALA A 290 22.02 4.50 14.59
C ALA A 290 21.10 3.28 14.84
N VAL A 291 19.85 3.55 15.24
CA VAL A 291 18.82 2.54 15.48
C VAL A 291 17.60 2.89 14.63
N CYS A 292 17.03 1.91 13.93
CA CYS A 292 15.85 2.14 13.08
C CYS A 292 14.59 2.35 13.92
N LYS A 293 13.58 3.01 13.32
CA LYS A 293 12.34 3.34 14.03
C LYS A 293 11.60 2.14 14.61
N ALA A 294 11.64 0.99 13.93
CA ALA A 294 11.02 -0.23 14.43
C ALA A 294 11.71 -0.73 15.71
N CYS A 295 13.05 -0.71 15.76
CA CYS A 295 13.78 -1.09 16.98
C CYS A 295 13.50 -0.11 18.13
N GLU A 296 13.48 1.20 17.88
CA GLU A 296 13.09 2.18 18.90
C GLU A 296 11.70 1.91 19.49
N LEU A 297 10.75 1.52 18.63
CA LEU A 297 9.38 1.24 19.05
C LEU A 297 9.29 -0.07 19.84
N ARG A 298 10.09 -1.09 19.48
CA ARG A 298 10.21 -2.32 20.27
C ARG A 298 10.80 -2.04 21.65
N ASP A 299 11.90 -1.31 21.72
CA ASP A 299 12.53 -0.91 22.99
C ASP A 299 11.53 -0.11 23.86
N ARG A 300 10.65 0.69 23.24
CA ARG A 300 9.56 1.38 23.95
C ARG A 300 8.52 0.41 24.52
N ILE A 301 8.12 -0.61 23.76
CA ILE A 301 7.16 -1.63 24.23
C ILE A 301 7.75 -2.41 25.43
N GLU A 302 9.04 -2.74 25.38
CA GLU A 302 9.74 -3.46 26.46
C GLU A 302 9.78 -2.66 27.77
N LYS A 303 9.84 -1.32 27.71
CA LYS A 303 9.77 -0.46 28.91
C LYS A 303 8.41 -0.49 29.61
N PHE A 304 7.34 -0.87 28.92
CA PHE A 304 6.01 -1.02 29.50
C PHE A 304 5.74 -2.47 29.96
N ALA A 305 6.72 -3.38 29.83
CA ALA A 305 6.59 -4.72 30.39
C ALA A 305 6.64 -4.65 31.92
N PRO A 306 5.70 -5.27 32.65
CA PRO A 306 5.65 -5.22 34.11
C PRO A 306 6.87 -5.84 34.83
N ASP A 307 7.76 -6.55 34.12
CA ASP A 307 8.95 -7.24 34.68
C ASP A 307 10.24 -6.95 33.90
N ALA A 308 10.50 -5.71 33.48
CA ALA A 308 11.85 -5.36 32.99
C ALA A 308 12.82 -5.31 34.18
N PRO A 309 13.84 -6.19 34.30
CA PRO A 309 14.86 -6.03 35.33
C PRO A 309 15.55 -4.68 35.14
N GLU A 310 15.73 -3.92 36.23
CA GLU A 310 16.48 -2.68 36.21
C GLU A 310 17.87 -2.93 35.59
N PRO A 311 18.35 -2.04 34.70
CA PRO A 311 19.68 -2.17 34.15
C PRO A 311 20.69 -2.05 35.31
N ALA A 312 21.47 -3.13 35.51
CA ALA A 312 22.59 -3.19 36.43
C ALA A 312 23.72 -2.23 36.03
#